data_AF-A0A0F8YET5-F1
#
_entry.id   AF-A0A0F8YET5-F1
#
_cell.length_a   1.000
_cell.length_b   1.000
_cell.length_c   1.000
_cell.angle_alpha   90.00
_cell.angle_beta   90.00
_cell.angle_gamma   90.00
#
_symmetry.space_group_name_H-M   'P 1'
#
loop_
_entity.id
_entity.type
_entity.pdbx_description
1 polymer ?
#
loop_
_entity_poly.entity_id
_entity_poly.type
_entity_poly.pdbx_seq_one_letter_code
_entity_poly.pdbx_strand_id
1 'polypeptide(L)'
;FVARAKCLESLGRIEKALQDIEHIHEYNGENIDDFYEIEITITENYPNELPYVKEIGGRIPRTLNFHVFPKKETLCMGSPLRLMIQINKNPSLNGFVHICLIPYLYSVSIKIKYGDDFPFGKLDHNREAVLYDYADLLGLETKEEDIETLKLFGVTDEMIERLLASVKERRIREDEKFGRSALNFGGVV
;
A
#
# COMPACT_ATOMS: atom_id res chain seq x y z
N PHE A 1 -4.60 -8.22 -16.92
CA PHE A 1 -4.81 -8.61 -15.52
C PHE A 1 -6.24 -9.05 -15.33
N VAL A 2 -6.46 -10.33 -15.05
CA VAL A 2 -7.77 -10.90 -14.72
C VAL A 2 -7.65 -11.55 -13.34
N ALA A 3 -8.15 -10.87 -12.29
CA ALA A 3 -8.31 -11.51 -10.98
C ALA A 3 -9.66 -12.21 -10.92
N ARG A 4 -9.68 -13.53 -10.70
CA ARG A 4 -10.89 -14.21 -10.25
C ARG A 4 -10.87 -14.27 -8.73
N ALA A 5 -11.74 -13.51 -8.08
CA ALA A 5 -11.97 -13.68 -6.66
C ALA A 5 -13.17 -14.59 -6.41
N LYS A 6 -13.03 -15.48 -5.44
CA LYS A 6 -14.10 -16.29 -4.86
C LYS A 6 -14.54 -15.57 -3.58
N CYS A 7 -15.75 -15.02 -3.58
CA CYS A 7 -16.29 -14.34 -2.40
C CYS A 7 -17.18 -15.31 -1.62
N LEU A 8 -16.81 -15.58 -0.36
CA LEU A 8 -17.66 -16.30 0.59
C LEU A 8 -18.54 -15.27 1.29
N GLU A 9 -19.86 -15.48 1.22
CA GLU A 9 -20.97 -14.82 1.96
C GLU A 9 -21.91 -13.86 1.21
N SER A 10 -21.67 -13.47 -0.04
CA SER A 10 -22.74 -12.86 -0.88
C SER A 10 -22.55 -13.12 -2.38
N LEU A 11 -22.63 -14.41 -2.72
CA LEU A 11 -22.29 -15.00 -4.02
C LEU A 11 -22.95 -14.36 -5.26
N GLY A 12 -24.08 -13.66 -5.15
CA GLY A 12 -24.84 -13.21 -6.32
C GLY A 12 -24.48 -11.85 -6.94
N ARG A 13 -23.92 -10.90 -6.17
CA ARG A 13 -23.64 -9.52 -6.66
C ARG A 13 -22.15 -9.23 -6.88
N ILE A 14 -21.26 -10.04 -6.31
CA ILE A 14 -19.81 -9.78 -6.29
C ILE A 14 -19.07 -10.51 -7.42
N GLU A 15 -19.50 -11.71 -7.84
CA GLU A 15 -18.90 -12.43 -8.98
C GLU A 15 -18.90 -11.59 -10.26
N LYS A 16 -19.94 -10.78 -10.47
CA LYS A 16 -20.04 -9.89 -11.63
C LYS A 16 -19.03 -8.73 -11.60
N ALA A 17 -18.71 -8.19 -10.42
CA ALA A 17 -17.76 -7.08 -10.28
C ALA A 17 -16.30 -7.49 -10.56
N LEU A 18 -15.99 -8.78 -10.47
CA LEU A 18 -14.66 -9.35 -10.69
C LEU A 18 -14.49 -9.91 -12.11
N GLN A 19 -15.58 -10.30 -12.77
CA GLN A 19 -15.56 -10.80 -14.15
C GLN A 19 -15.23 -9.71 -15.19
N ASP A 20 -15.39 -8.43 -14.86
CA ASP A 20 -15.16 -7.29 -15.77
C ASP A 20 -13.76 -6.64 -15.62
N ILE A 21 -12.83 -7.28 -14.91
CA ILE A 21 -11.49 -6.73 -14.70
C ILE A 21 -10.60 -7.14 -15.88
N GLU A 22 -10.61 -6.32 -16.94
CA GLU A 22 -9.60 -6.34 -17.99
C GLU A 22 -8.77 -5.04 -17.91
N HIS A 23 -7.62 -5.10 -17.25
CA HIS A 23 -6.61 -4.04 -17.38
C HIS A 23 -5.28 -4.63 -17.84
N ILE A 24 -4.83 -4.19 -19.01
CA ILE A 24 -3.48 -4.44 -19.51
C ILE A 24 -2.62 -3.26 -19.08
N HIS A 25 -1.57 -3.53 -18.32
CA HIS A 25 -0.57 -2.56 -17.96
C HIS A 25 0.76 -2.99 -18.57
N GLU A 26 1.50 -2.04 -19.12
CA GLU A 26 2.81 -2.26 -19.72
C GLU A 26 3.92 -2.02 -18.69
N TYR A 27 4.88 -2.94 -18.60
CA TYR A 27 6.10 -2.81 -17.82
C TYR A 27 7.29 -3.19 -18.69
N ASN A 28 8.28 -2.29 -18.79
CA ASN A 28 9.48 -2.47 -19.64
C ASN A 28 9.17 -2.84 -21.11
N GLY A 29 8.11 -2.28 -21.71
CA GLY A 29 7.74 -2.59 -23.09
C GLY A 29 6.86 -3.84 -23.26
N GLU A 30 6.55 -4.55 -22.17
CA GLU A 30 5.75 -5.79 -22.21
C GLU A 30 4.43 -5.64 -21.47
N ASN A 31 3.37 -6.21 -22.04
CA ASN A 31 2.09 -6.35 -21.36
C ASN A 31 2.21 -7.35 -20.21
N ILE A 32 1.81 -6.93 -19.02
CA ILE A 32 1.65 -7.82 -17.87
C ILE A 32 0.22 -8.35 -17.89
N ASP A 33 0.11 -9.63 -18.28
CA ASP A 33 -1.10 -10.39 -18.11
C ASP A 33 -0.87 -11.53 -17.12
N ASP A 34 -1.73 -11.57 -16.10
CA ASP A 34 -1.60 -12.49 -14.99
C ASP A 34 -2.95 -12.80 -14.35
N PHE A 35 -2.98 -13.93 -13.63
CA PHE A 35 -4.13 -14.54 -13.00
C PHE A 35 -3.80 -14.98 -11.56
N TYR A 36 -4.70 -14.62 -10.64
CA TYR A 36 -4.66 -15.01 -9.24
C TYR A 36 -6.04 -15.47 -8.77
N GLU A 37 -6.05 -16.49 -7.90
CA GLU A 37 -7.25 -16.89 -7.16
C GLU A 37 -7.27 -16.17 -5.82
N ILE A 38 -8.27 -15.32 -5.62
CA ILE A 38 -8.34 -14.43 -4.46
C ILE A 38 -9.57 -14.73 -3.61
N GLU A 39 -9.42 -14.73 -2.28
CA GLU A 39 -10.53 -14.69 -1.34
C GLU A 39 -10.61 -13.28 -0.75
N ILE A 40 -11.78 -12.65 -0.84
CA ILE A 40 -12.05 -11.34 -0.23
C ILE A 40 -13.13 -11.52 0.85
N THR A 41 -12.77 -11.21 2.09
CA THR A 41 -13.70 -11.17 3.23
C THR A 41 -14.08 -9.71 3.49
N ILE A 42 -15.35 -9.39 3.27
CA ILE A 42 -15.91 -8.06 3.54
C ILE A 42 -16.34 -8.00 4.99
N THR A 43 -15.97 -6.94 5.69
CA THR A 43 -16.34 -6.72 7.09
C THR A 43 -17.73 -6.08 7.17
N GLU A 44 -18.44 -6.33 8.27
CA GLU A 44 -19.76 -5.70 8.51
C GLU A 44 -19.67 -4.17 8.58
N ASN A 45 -18.47 -3.63 8.87
CA ASN A 45 -18.21 -2.20 8.98
C ASN A 45 -17.76 -1.54 7.67
N TYR A 46 -17.67 -2.26 6.55
CA TYR A 46 -17.28 -1.68 5.27
C TYR A 46 -18.22 -0.52 4.87
N PRO A 47 -17.72 0.64 4.40
CA PRO A 47 -16.35 0.98 4.00
C PRO A 47 -15.46 1.52 5.13
N ASN A 48 -15.94 1.58 6.38
CA ASN A 48 -15.19 2.13 7.53
C ASN A 48 -14.09 1.19 8.05
N GLU A 49 -14.11 -0.07 7.61
CA GLU A 49 -13.07 -1.07 7.86
C GLU A 49 -12.70 -1.74 6.53
N LEU A 50 -11.39 -1.94 6.29
CA LEU A 50 -10.89 -2.53 5.05
C LEU A 50 -11.24 -4.01 4.94
N PRO A 51 -11.56 -4.53 3.74
CA PRO A 51 -11.68 -5.96 3.51
C PRO A 51 -10.36 -6.70 3.76
N TYR A 52 -10.45 -7.95 4.22
CA TYR A 52 -9.31 -8.86 4.27
C TYR A 52 -9.19 -9.60 2.95
N VAL A 53 -7.97 -9.72 2.43
CA VAL A 53 -7.71 -10.40 1.17
C VAL A 53 -6.66 -11.47 1.35
N LYS A 54 -6.90 -12.66 0.81
CA LYS A 54 -5.93 -13.76 0.72
C LYS A 54 -5.78 -14.22 -0.73
N GLU A 55 -4.57 -14.66 -1.08
CA GLU A 55 -4.36 -15.41 -2.31
C GLU A 55 -4.39 -16.91 -1.99
N ILE A 56 -5.28 -17.63 -2.67
CA ILE A 56 -5.62 -19.03 -2.36
C ILE A 56 -5.14 -20.00 -3.44
N GLY A 57 -4.67 -19.51 -4.59
CA GLY A 57 -4.11 -20.32 -5.68
C GLY A 57 -2.65 -20.72 -5.47
N GLY A 58 -1.97 -20.16 -4.46
CA GLY A 58 -0.59 -20.51 -4.11
C GLY A 58 0.45 -19.85 -5.01
N ARG A 59 0.07 -18.83 -5.79
CA ARG A 59 0.97 -18.12 -6.70
C ARG A 59 1.87 -17.13 -5.98
N ILE A 60 1.40 -16.53 -4.87
CA ILE A 60 2.16 -15.52 -4.12
C ILE A 60 2.89 -16.18 -2.96
N PRO A 61 4.23 -16.09 -2.87
CA PRO A 61 4.96 -16.62 -1.73
C PRO A 61 4.49 -15.98 -0.41
N ARG A 62 4.17 -16.80 0.59
CA ARG A 62 3.62 -16.37 1.90
C ARG A 62 4.68 -15.77 2.81
N THR A 63 5.27 -14.66 2.39
CA THR A 63 6.37 -13.98 3.08
C THR A 63 6.15 -12.48 3.12
N LEU A 64 6.78 -11.82 4.10
CA LEU A 64 6.76 -10.36 4.21
C LEU A 64 7.39 -9.66 2.99
N ASN A 65 8.31 -10.31 2.28
CA ASN A 65 8.90 -9.75 1.05
C ASN A 65 7.88 -9.60 -0.08
N PHE A 66 6.81 -10.39 -0.06
CA PHE A 66 5.66 -10.28 -0.96
C PHE A 66 4.49 -9.58 -0.28
N HIS A 67 4.70 -8.95 0.87
CA HIS A 67 3.65 -8.28 1.63
C HIS A 67 2.49 -9.21 2.00
N VAL A 68 2.81 -10.47 2.29
CA VAL A 68 1.87 -11.44 2.85
C VAL A 68 2.22 -11.66 4.31
N PHE A 69 1.26 -11.44 5.22
CA PHE A 69 1.46 -11.71 6.64
C PHE A 69 1.44 -13.23 6.90
N PRO A 70 2.57 -13.90 7.21
CA PRO A 70 2.65 -15.36 7.12
C PRO A 70 1.69 -16.13 8.02
N LYS A 71 1.35 -15.57 9.19
CA LYS A 71 0.42 -16.21 10.14
C LYS A 71 -1.05 -16.08 9.74
N LYS A 72 -1.41 -14.97 9.08
CA LYS A 72 -2.81 -14.66 8.70
C LYS A 72 -3.09 -14.95 7.23
N GLU A 73 -2.03 -15.08 6.44
CA GLU A 73 -2.02 -15.24 4.98
C GLU A 73 -2.72 -14.08 4.24
N THR A 74 -2.89 -12.96 4.92
CA THR A 74 -3.54 -11.76 4.38
C THR A 74 -2.55 -10.88 3.65
N LEU A 75 -2.98 -10.32 2.53
CA LEU A 75 -2.22 -9.36 1.73
C LEU A 75 -2.17 -7.98 2.41
N CYS A 76 -0.99 -7.37 2.42
CA CYS A 76 -0.75 -6.01 2.88
C CYS A 76 -0.60 -5.10 1.67
N MET A 77 -1.67 -4.37 1.32
CA MET A 77 -1.70 -3.50 0.14
C MET A 77 -1.19 -2.08 0.42
N GLY A 78 -0.92 -1.73 1.70
CA GLY A 78 -0.53 -0.39 2.11
C GLY A 78 -0.86 -0.11 3.58
N SER A 79 -0.61 1.12 4.03
CA SER A 79 -1.00 1.53 5.38
C SER A 79 -2.54 1.63 5.50
N PRO A 80 -3.12 1.27 6.66
CA PRO A 80 -4.57 1.31 6.84
C PRO A 80 -5.18 2.67 6.53
N LEU A 81 -4.63 3.77 7.07
CA LEU A 81 -5.21 5.10 6.90
C LEU A 81 -5.15 5.58 5.45
N ARG A 82 -4.05 5.34 4.72
CA ARG A 82 -3.93 5.74 3.31
C ARG A 82 -4.92 4.98 2.44
N LEU A 83 -5.03 3.66 2.61
CA LEU A 83 -6.00 2.84 1.88
C LEU A 83 -7.44 3.32 2.16
N MET A 84 -7.76 3.61 3.43
CA MET A 84 -9.06 4.14 3.84
C MET A 84 -9.39 5.47 3.17
N ILE A 85 -8.45 6.42 3.11
CA ILE A 85 -8.65 7.71 2.42
C ILE A 85 -8.89 7.51 0.92
N GLN A 86 -8.16 6.58 0.30
CA GLN A 86 -8.31 6.31 -1.12
C GLN A 86 -9.68 5.68 -1.43
N ILE A 87 -10.13 4.70 -0.64
CA ILE A 87 -11.41 4.01 -0.82
C ILE A 87 -12.58 4.95 -0.53
N ASN A 88 -12.48 5.87 0.43
CA ASN A 88 -13.56 6.82 0.73
C ASN A 88 -13.95 7.71 -0.47
N LYS A 89 -13.08 7.85 -1.49
CA LYS A 89 -13.43 8.54 -2.75
C LYS A 89 -14.45 7.75 -3.59
N ASN A 90 -14.47 6.43 -3.46
CA ASN A 90 -15.42 5.51 -4.09
C ASN A 90 -15.61 4.29 -3.17
N PRO A 91 -16.49 4.40 -2.14
CA PRO A 91 -16.62 3.40 -1.07
C PRO A 91 -17.43 2.17 -1.53
N SER A 92 -16.99 1.54 -2.61
CA SER A 92 -17.58 0.33 -3.19
C SER A 92 -16.55 -0.77 -3.25
N LEU A 93 -16.98 -2.04 -3.25
CA LEU A 93 -16.05 -3.16 -3.40
C LEU A 93 -15.26 -3.05 -4.71
N ASN A 94 -15.91 -2.58 -5.78
CA ASN A 94 -15.24 -2.30 -7.05
C ASN A 94 -14.14 -1.23 -6.86
N GLY A 95 -14.45 -0.12 -6.18
CA GLY A 95 -13.45 0.90 -5.82
C GLY A 95 -12.24 0.32 -5.09
N PHE A 96 -12.47 -0.49 -4.05
CA PHE A 96 -11.41 -1.20 -3.33
C PHE A 96 -10.56 -2.09 -4.26
N VAL A 97 -11.20 -2.87 -5.13
CA VAL A 97 -10.49 -3.78 -6.04
C VAL A 97 -9.60 -3.00 -7.01
N HIS A 98 -10.11 -1.94 -7.64
CA HIS A 98 -9.34 -1.16 -8.61
C HIS A 98 -8.26 -0.28 -7.98
N ILE A 99 -8.52 0.27 -6.80
CA ILE A 99 -7.61 1.23 -6.15
C ILE A 99 -6.53 0.52 -5.32
N CYS A 100 -6.84 -0.62 -4.72
CA CYS A 100 -5.95 -1.30 -3.77
C CYS A 100 -5.46 -2.66 -4.30
N LEU A 101 -6.38 -3.54 -4.70
CA LEU A 101 -6.04 -4.93 -4.99
C LEU A 101 -5.29 -5.09 -6.32
N ILE A 102 -5.79 -4.48 -7.41
CA ILE A 102 -5.16 -4.59 -8.73
C ILE A 102 -3.73 -4.03 -8.73
N PRO A 103 -3.44 -2.82 -8.19
CA PRO A 103 -2.07 -2.29 -8.15
C PRO A 103 -1.12 -3.19 -7.37
N TYR A 104 -1.60 -3.79 -6.27
CA TYR A 104 -0.83 -4.76 -5.51
C TYR A 104 -0.52 -6.02 -6.34
N LEU A 105 -1.52 -6.66 -6.96
CA LEU A 105 -1.31 -7.89 -7.72
C LEU A 105 -0.45 -7.67 -8.96
N TYR A 106 -0.58 -6.51 -9.61
CA TYR A 106 0.32 -6.09 -10.69
C TYR A 106 1.78 -5.98 -10.21
N SER A 107 2.00 -5.36 -9.06
CA SER A 107 3.34 -5.24 -8.46
C SER A 107 3.94 -6.61 -8.12
N VAL A 108 3.11 -7.53 -7.63
CA VAL A 108 3.53 -8.91 -7.36
C VAL A 108 3.90 -9.63 -8.65
N SER A 109 3.13 -9.48 -9.73
CA SER A 109 3.46 -10.07 -11.04
C SER A 109 4.81 -9.58 -11.56
N ILE A 110 5.10 -8.28 -11.44
CA ILE A 110 6.41 -7.71 -11.81
C ILE A 110 7.52 -8.33 -10.96
N LYS A 111 7.33 -8.39 -9.64
CA LYS A 111 8.31 -8.95 -8.71
C LYS A 111 8.61 -10.42 -9.00
N ILE A 112 7.58 -11.23 -9.27
CA ILE A 112 7.75 -12.65 -9.62
C ILE A 112 8.45 -12.80 -10.97
N LYS A 113 8.03 -12.03 -11.99
CA LYS A 113 8.51 -12.19 -13.37
C LYS A 113 9.92 -11.64 -13.59
N TYR A 114 10.24 -10.48 -13.02
CA TYR A 114 11.49 -9.77 -13.28
C TYR A 114 12.44 -9.71 -12.08
N GLY A 115 11.98 -10.07 -10.87
CA GLY A 115 12.76 -9.92 -9.64
C GLY A 115 12.84 -8.49 -9.12
N ASP A 116 12.18 -7.54 -9.79
CA ASP A 116 12.15 -6.13 -9.41
C ASP A 116 11.40 -5.89 -8.09
N ASP A 117 11.59 -4.71 -7.51
CA ASP A 117 10.81 -4.30 -6.35
C ASP A 117 9.45 -3.70 -6.76
N PHE A 118 8.58 -3.46 -5.77
CA PHE A 118 7.22 -2.96 -6.01
C PHE A 118 7.27 -1.59 -6.73
N PRO A 119 6.74 -1.47 -7.97
CA PRO A 119 6.86 -0.25 -8.79
C PRO A 119 6.10 0.96 -8.21
N PHE A 120 5.10 0.73 -7.37
CA PHE A 120 4.34 1.78 -6.67
C PHE A 120 4.92 2.12 -5.29
N GLY A 121 6.15 1.68 -5.01
CA GLY A 121 6.84 1.87 -3.74
C GLY A 121 6.57 0.75 -2.74
N LYS A 122 7.43 0.71 -1.71
CA LYS A 122 7.37 -0.27 -0.62
C LYS A 122 7.22 0.46 0.70
N LEU A 123 6.17 0.13 1.44
CA LEU A 123 6.08 0.47 2.85
C LEU A 123 6.66 -0.67 3.67
N ASP A 124 7.68 -0.39 4.49
CA ASP A 124 8.22 -1.40 5.38
C ASP A 124 7.16 -1.89 6.40
N HIS A 125 7.30 -3.12 6.87
CA HIS A 125 6.31 -3.78 7.74
C HIS A 125 6.41 -3.37 9.22
N ASN A 126 7.28 -2.41 9.54
CA ASN A 126 7.52 -1.95 10.90
C ASN A 126 6.59 -0.78 11.26
N ARG A 127 6.46 -0.51 12.56
CA ARG A 127 5.54 0.54 13.03
C ARG A 127 6.01 1.92 12.60
N GLU A 128 7.31 2.09 12.52
CA GLU A 128 7.99 3.31 12.13
C GLU A 128 7.59 3.70 10.68
N ALA A 129 7.60 2.75 9.74
CA ALA A 129 7.10 2.89 8.37
C ALA A 129 5.67 3.40 8.30
N VAL A 130 4.77 2.83 9.11
CA VAL A 130 3.37 3.28 9.16
C VAL A 130 3.28 4.72 9.69
N LEU A 131 4.07 5.07 10.71
CA LEU A 131 4.12 6.45 11.21
C LEU A 131 4.69 7.43 10.17
N TYR A 132 5.72 7.02 9.42
CA TYR A 132 6.25 7.81 8.30
C TYR A 132 5.17 8.09 7.26
N ASP A 133 4.41 7.06 6.88
CA ASP A 133 3.33 7.21 5.91
C ASP A 133 2.23 8.14 6.40
N TYR A 134 1.90 8.09 7.70
CA TYR A 134 0.89 8.96 8.29
C TYR A 134 1.37 10.40 8.40
N ALA A 135 2.63 10.62 8.76
CA ALA A 135 3.21 11.95 8.79
C ALA A 135 3.26 12.59 7.40
N ASP A 136 3.61 11.81 6.37
CA ASP A 136 3.53 12.24 4.97
C ASP A 136 2.10 12.58 4.55
N LEU A 137 1.17 11.69 4.85
CA LEU A 137 -0.25 11.86 4.52
C LEU A 137 -0.87 13.11 5.15
N LEU A 138 -0.44 13.46 6.36
CA LEU A 138 -0.89 14.64 7.10
C LEU A 138 -0.08 15.91 6.77
N GLY A 139 1.00 15.79 5.97
CA GLY A 139 1.85 16.92 5.60
C GLY A 139 2.61 17.55 6.78
N LEU A 140 2.98 16.75 7.78
CA LEU A 140 3.66 17.25 8.98
C LEU A 140 5.09 17.71 8.66
N GLU A 141 5.47 18.91 9.11
CA GLU A 141 6.78 19.52 8.86
C GLU A 141 7.58 19.79 10.14
N THR A 142 7.09 19.33 11.30
CA THR A 142 7.63 19.58 12.66
C THR A 142 7.50 21.02 13.15
N LYS A 143 6.50 21.75 12.66
CA LYS A 143 6.22 23.11 13.14
C LYS A 143 5.42 23.06 14.45
N GLU A 144 5.45 24.15 15.21
CA GLU A 144 4.67 24.22 16.46
C GLU A 144 3.17 24.07 16.18
N GLU A 145 2.69 24.61 15.05
CA GLU A 145 1.30 24.49 14.61
C GLU A 145 0.88 23.03 14.36
N ASP A 146 1.80 22.17 13.92
CA ASP A 146 1.55 20.73 13.74
C ASP A 146 1.33 20.07 15.11
N ILE A 147 2.12 20.45 16.12
CA ILE A 147 2.04 19.93 17.50
C ILE A 147 0.72 20.34 18.13
N GLU A 148 0.35 21.62 18.04
CA GLU A 148 -0.92 22.12 18.55
C GLU A 148 -2.11 21.43 17.89
N THR A 149 -2.06 21.22 16.57
CA THR A 149 -3.09 20.53 15.81
C THR A 149 -3.23 19.06 16.25
N LEU A 150 -2.13 18.34 16.42
CA LEU A 150 -2.15 16.95 16.90
C LEU A 150 -2.69 16.86 18.33
N LYS A 151 -2.35 17.81 19.21
CA LYS A 151 -2.92 17.90 20.57
C LYS A 151 -4.42 18.15 20.53
N LEU A 152 -4.91 19.00 19.62
CA LEU A 152 -6.34 19.25 19.43
C LEU A 152 -7.09 17.99 18.96
N PHE A 153 -6.46 17.15 18.14
CA PHE A 153 -6.98 15.84 17.76
C PHE A 153 -6.89 14.78 18.88
N GLY A 154 -6.43 15.14 20.07
CA GLY A 154 -6.34 14.24 21.23
C GLY A 154 -5.19 13.23 21.13
N VAL A 155 -4.20 13.50 20.30
CA VAL A 155 -2.99 12.67 20.20
C VAL A 155 -2.14 12.90 21.45
N THR A 156 -1.64 11.80 22.03
CA THR A 156 -0.79 11.88 23.24
C THR A 156 0.58 12.45 22.92
N ASP A 157 1.23 13.10 23.91
CA ASP A 157 2.59 13.63 23.75
C ASP A 157 3.59 12.55 23.31
N GLU A 158 3.47 11.30 23.81
CA GLU A 158 4.31 10.18 23.38
C GLU A 158 4.16 9.87 21.88
N MET A 159 2.94 9.91 21.36
CA MET A 159 2.68 9.67 19.94
C MET A 159 3.12 10.84 19.07
N ILE A 160 2.96 12.07 19.55
CA ILE A 160 3.44 13.28 18.89
C ILE A 160 4.96 13.19 18.72
N GLU A 161 5.71 12.91 19.80
CA GLU A 161 7.17 12.79 19.74
C GLU A 161 7.61 11.72 18.73
N ARG A 162 6.92 10.58 18.66
CA ARG A 162 7.20 9.53 17.66
C ARG A 162 6.93 9.98 16.23
N LEU A 163 5.81 10.66 15.98
CA LEU A 163 5.49 11.21 14.65
C LEU A 163 6.53 12.26 14.23
N LEU A 164 6.91 13.17 15.13
CA LEU A 164 7.91 14.20 14.84
C LEU A 164 9.30 13.61 14.61
N ALA A 165 9.69 12.58 15.38
CA ALA A 165 10.93 11.84 15.13
C ALA A 165 10.93 11.24 13.71
N SER A 166 9.79 10.68 13.28
CA SER A 166 9.63 10.16 11.92
C SER A 166 9.76 11.27 10.84
N VAL A 167 9.24 12.47 11.07
CA VAL A 167 9.42 13.58 10.11
C VAL A 167 10.90 14.00 10.02
N LYS A 168 11.61 14.06 11.16
CA LYS A 168 13.04 14.42 11.19
C LYS A 168 13.91 13.40 10.48
N GLU A 169 13.69 12.11 10.72
CA GLU A 169 14.42 11.03 10.06
C GLU A 169 14.19 11.01 8.54
N ARG A 170 12.99 11.36 8.07
CA ARG A 170 12.72 11.54 6.64
C ARG A 170 13.59 12.63 6.03
N ARG A 171 13.63 13.80 6.67
CA ARG A 171 14.40 14.95 6.18
C ARG A 171 15.88 14.62 6.04
N ILE A 172 16.45 13.93 7.03
CA ILE A 172 17.83 13.42 6.99
C ILE A 172 18.05 12.48 5.80
N ARG A 173 17.15 11.51 5.57
CA ARG A 173 17.28 10.57 4.44
C ARG A 173 17.15 11.24 3.07
N GLU A 174 16.27 12.24 2.94
CA GLU A 174 16.11 13.02 1.72
C GLU A 174 17.37 13.88 1.46
N ASP A 175 17.91 14.53 2.49
CA ASP A 175 19.14 15.32 2.43
C ASP A 175 20.37 14.45 2.09
N GLU A 176 20.48 13.24 2.65
CA GLU A 176 21.56 12.29 2.30
C GLU A 176 21.45 11.79 0.86
N LYS A 177 20.23 11.53 0.38
CA LYS A 177 19.97 11.09 -1.00
C LYS A 177 20.30 12.20 -2.00
N PHE A 178 19.97 13.44 -1.67
CA PHE A 178 20.26 14.61 -2.50
C PHE A 178 21.75 15.02 -2.41
N GLY A 179 22.35 14.95 -1.23
CA GLY A 179 23.78 15.21 -0.99
C GLY A 179 24.70 14.23 -1.71
N ARG A 180 24.30 12.96 -1.86
CA ARG A 180 25.00 11.98 -2.70
C ARG A 180 24.85 12.25 -4.20
N SER A 181 23.76 12.87 -4.64
CA SER A 181 23.57 13.29 -6.03
C SER A 181 24.45 14.49 -6.42
N ALA A 182 24.77 15.36 -5.46
CA ALA A 182 25.61 16.55 -5.69
C ALA A 182 27.12 16.22 -5.82
N LEU A 183 27.56 15.06 -5.34
CA LEU A 183 28.98 14.65 -5.39
C LEU A 183 29.39 13.94 -6.70
N ASN A 184 28.48 13.77 -7.67
CA ASN A 184 28.77 13.14 -8.97
C ASN A 184 29.00 14.12 -10.15
N PHE A 185 29.12 15.43 -9.90
CA PHE A 185 29.50 16.43 -10.92
C PHE A 185 30.87 17.07 -10.63
N GLY A 186 31.86 16.25 -10.28
CA GLY A 186 33.22 16.72 -10.03
C GLY A 186 34.26 15.73 -10.53
N GLY A 187 34.48 15.66 -11.85
CA GLY A 187 35.63 14.94 -12.38
C GLY A 187 35.58 14.57 -13.85
N VAL A 188 35.62 15.55 -14.76
CA VAL A 188 36.47 15.50 -15.96
C VAL A 188 36.84 16.95 -16.28
N VAL A 189 38.09 17.32 -16.02
CA VAL A 189 38.77 18.47 -16.65
C VAL A 189 39.76 17.89 -17.64
#